data_AF-A0A315Y2H0-F1
#
_entry.id   AF-A0A315Y2H0-F1
#
_cell.length_a   1.000
_cell.length_b   1.000
_cell.length_c   1.000
_cell.angle_alpha   90.00
_cell.angle_beta   90.00
_cell.angle_gamma   90.00
#
_symmetry.space_group_name_H-M   'P 1'
#
loop_
_entity.id
_entity.type
_entity.pdbx_description
1 polymer ?
#
loop_
_entity_poly.entity_id
_entity_poly.type
_entity_poly.pdbx_seq_one_letter_code
_entity_poly.pdbx_strand_id
1 'polypeptide(L)'
;MPGIIVPIIITLVSAAVIVHCAGNKGYVSDEEWRKDEMTDKQRVTAKWLNRAFEANIKLKALRAYRHSIAGSVGLKGVKYGGSTGGESNENAMELALAEYCDELADIDKEINAQVLRVRELDEEIRGGIRRLHDSRLESILIYRHLACIEPGKAAKAIGYSSRHERRLYSEALEKMSAYVR
;
A
#
# COMPACT_ATOMS: atom_id res chain seq x y z
N MET A 1 8.17 -10.86 -49.32
CA MET A 1 6.92 -10.65 -48.53
C MET A 1 6.23 -11.99 -48.49
N PRO A 2 6.01 -12.61 -47.31
CA PRO A 2 5.28 -12.08 -46.15
C PRO A 2 6.22 -11.91 -44.93
N GLY A 3 5.98 -11.04 -43.95
CA GLY A 3 4.69 -10.62 -43.38
C GLY A 3 4.35 -11.44 -42.13
N ILE A 4 5.32 -11.68 -41.23
CA ILE A 4 5.05 -12.29 -39.92
C ILE A 4 4.73 -11.17 -38.95
N ILE A 5 3.43 -10.89 -38.86
CA ILE A 5 2.79 -10.28 -37.71
C ILE A 5 2.66 -11.39 -36.64
N VAL A 6 2.63 -10.97 -35.37
CA VAL A 6 2.10 -11.66 -34.17
C VAL A 6 3.19 -12.15 -33.18
N PRO A 7 3.15 -11.77 -31.89
CA PRO A 7 2.76 -10.47 -31.35
C PRO A 7 3.59 -10.03 -30.11
N ILE A 8 3.69 -8.72 -29.92
CA ILE A 8 4.10 -8.07 -28.68
C ILE A 8 2.96 -8.27 -27.66
N ILE A 9 2.94 -9.39 -26.93
CA ILE A 9 2.01 -9.63 -25.81
C ILE A 9 2.78 -10.29 -24.66
N ILE A 10 3.76 -9.59 -24.07
CA ILE A 10 4.30 -9.97 -22.75
C ILE A 10 4.45 -8.75 -21.81
N THR A 11 4.32 -7.51 -22.29
CA THR A 11 4.61 -6.30 -21.51
C THR A 11 3.39 -5.55 -20.94
N LEU A 12 2.22 -6.18 -20.86
CA LEU A 12 1.00 -5.50 -20.33
C LEU A 12 0.41 -6.09 -19.05
N VAL A 13 0.97 -7.17 -18.49
CA VAL A 13 0.47 -7.73 -17.20
C VAL A 13 1.17 -7.11 -15.98
N SER A 14 2.33 -6.47 -16.15
CA SER A 14 3.04 -5.85 -15.02
C SER A 14 2.47 -4.51 -14.56
N ALA A 15 1.61 -3.85 -15.36
CA ALA A 15 1.04 -2.54 -15.03
C ALA A 15 -0.30 -2.62 -14.25
N ALA A 16 -0.95 -3.78 -14.18
CA ALA A 16 -2.26 -3.94 -13.55
C ALA A 16 -2.22 -4.37 -12.07
N VAL A 17 -1.03 -4.56 -11.47
CA VAL A 17 -0.91 -4.95 -10.05
C VAL A 17 -0.70 -3.73 -9.14
N ILE A 18 -1.02 -2.52 -9.60
CA ILE A 18 -1.47 -1.46 -8.69
C ILE A 18 -2.93 -1.77 -8.35
N VAL A 19 -3.15 -2.92 -7.69
CA VAL A 19 -4.46 -3.32 -7.23
C VAL A 19 -4.84 -2.32 -6.14
N HIS A 20 -5.83 -1.50 -6.49
CA HIS A 20 -6.83 -0.91 -5.62
C HIS A 20 -6.93 -1.64 -4.26
N CYS A 21 -6.12 -1.24 -3.28
CA CYS A 21 -6.41 -1.51 -1.88
C CYS A 21 -7.48 -0.52 -1.37
N ALA A 22 -8.52 -0.30 -2.18
CA ALA A 22 -9.64 0.58 -1.86
C ALA A 22 -10.70 -0.23 -1.11
N GLY A 23 -10.93 0.15 0.14
CA GLY A 23 -12.19 -0.16 0.82
C GLY A 23 -12.16 -1.15 1.97
N ASN A 24 -11.03 -1.76 2.34
CA ASN A 24 -11.03 -2.65 3.51
C ASN A 24 -10.76 -1.87 4.80
N LYS A 25 -11.84 -1.50 5.51
CA LYS A 25 -11.79 -1.16 6.93
C LYS A 25 -11.29 -2.40 7.68
N GLY A 26 -10.23 -2.23 8.46
CA GLY A 26 -9.72 -3.25 9.38
C GLY A 26 -8.70 -4.18 8.76
N TYR A 27 -7.43 -3.75 8.75
CA TYR A 27 -6.42 -4.68 9.25
C TYR A 27 -6.31 -4.33 10.74
N VAL A 28 -7.00 -5.11 11.57
CA VAL A 28 -6.68 -5.12 12.99
C VAL A 28 -5.24 -5.58 13.07
N SER A 29 -4.42 -4.87 13.83
CA SER A 29 -3.07 -5.25 14.20
C SER A 29 -3.10 -6.54 15.01
N ASP A 30 -3.42 -7.65 14.37
CA ASP A 30 -3.71 -8.92 15.00
C ASP A 30 -2.41 -9.73 15.12
N GLU A 31 -1.48 -9.15 15.89
CA GLU A 31 -0.49 -9.90 16.69
C GLU A 31 -1.17 -10.76 17.79
N GLU A 32 -2.50 -10.82 17.81
CA GLU A 32 -3.32 -11.53 18.79
C GLU A 32 -3.57 -13.01 18.44
N TRP A 33 -3.21 -13.47 17.22
CA TRP A 33 -3.33 -14.88 16.86
C TRP A 33 -2.04 -15.65 17.21
N ARG A 34 -1.95 -16.04 18.49
CA ARG A 34 -0.95 -16.92 19.13
C ARG A 34 0.50 -16.48 18.94
N LYS A 35 0.96 -15.61 19.84
CA LYS A 35 2.39 -15.43 20.14
C LYS A 35 3.08 -16.73 20.60
N ASP A 36 2.37 -17.84 20.79
CA ASP A 36 2.94 -19.05 21.39
C ASP A 36 3.28 -20.18 20.38
N GLU A 37 2.88 -20.08 19.11
CA GLU A 37 3.12 -21.14 18.10
C GLU A 37 4.06 -20.76 16.95
N MET A 38 4.44 -19.47 16.84
CA MET A 38 5.26 -18.99 15.73
C MET A 38 6.73 -18.84 16.14
N THR A 39 7.60 -19.53 15.40
CA THR A 39 9.06 -19.51 15.63
C THR A 39 9.65 -18.13 15.34
N ASP A 40 10.80 -17.81 15.93
CA ASP A 40 11.47 -16.52 15.71
C ASP A 40 11.80 -16.26 14.24
N LYS A 41 12.21 -17.31 13.52
CA LYS A 41 12.46 -17.25 12.07
C LYS A 41 11.20 -16.88 11.28
N GLN A 42 10.05 -17.43 11.67
CA GLN A 42 8.77 -17.10 11.05
C GLN A 42 8.35 -15.66 11.39
N ARG A 43 8.66 -15.15 12.59
CA ARG A 43 8.42 -13.73 12.95
C ARG A 43 9.24 -12.78 12.11
N VAL A 44 10.53 -13.04 11.95
CA VAL A 44 11.42 -12.23 11.11
C VAL A 44 10.90 -12.23 9.66
N THR A 45 10.52 -13.39 9.15
CA THR A 45 9.95 -13.55 7.80
C THR A 45 8.64 -12.78 7.64
N ALA A 46 7.72 -12.91 8.60
CA ALA A 46 6.45 -12.19 8.59
C ALA A 46 6.66 -10.67 8.64
N LYS A 47 7.61 -10.20 9.48
CA LYS A 47 7.98 -8.79 9.55
C LYS A 47 8.55 -8.29 8.22
N TRP A 48 9.41 -9.07 7.57
CA TRP A 48 9.96 -8.74 6.26
C TRP A 48 8.85 -8.57 5.20
N LEU A 49 7.88 -9.49 5.19
CA LEU A 49 6.70 -9.44 4.29
C LEU A 49 5.79 -8.23 4.58
N ASN A 50 5.58 -7.90 5.86
CA ASN A 50 4.74 -6.78 6.28
C ASN A 50 5.28 -5.40 5.88
N ARG A 51 6.55 -5.28 5.46
CA ARG A 51 7.13 -3.98 5.05
C ARG A 51 6.37 -3.34 3.88
N ALA A 52 5.91 -4.12 2.90
CA ALA A 52 5.09 -3.60 1.80
C ALA A 52 3.76 -3.05 2.32
N PHE A 53 3.13 -3.79 3.24
CA PHE A 53 1.87 -3.38 3.86
C PHE A 53 2.03 -2.08 4.67
N GLU A 54 3.06 -1.99 5.52
CA GLU A 54 3.38 -0.78 6.30
C GLU A 54 3.63 0.42 5.39
N ALA A 55 4.39 0.22 4.29
CA ALA A 55 4.64 1.26 3.31
C ALA A 55 3.36 1.73 2.60
N ASN A 56 2.43 0.81 2.32
CA ASN A 56 1.13 1.13 1.72
C ASN A 56 0.21 1.87 2.71
N ILE A 57 0.23 1.52 4.01
CA ILE A 57 -0.47 2.30 5.05
C ILE A 57 0.06 3.73 5.08
N LYS A 58 1.38 3.91 5.10
CA LYS A 58 1.99 5.25 5.10
C LYS A 58 1.55 6.05 3.86
N LEU A 59 1.56 5.43 2.68
CA LEU A 59 1.11 6.07 1.45
C LEU A 59 -0.36 6.52 1.52
N LYS A 60 -1.25 5.68 2.08
CA LYS A 60 -2.66 6.03 2.29
C LYS A 60 -2.83 7.19 3.27
N ALA A 61 -2.06 7.19 4.36
CA ALA A 61 -2.08 8.26 5.34
C ALA A 61 -1.64 9.60 4.72
N LEU A 62 -0.55 9.60 3.94
CA LEU A 62 -0.09 10.79 3.22
C LEU A 62 -1.13 11.33 2.23
N ARG A 63 -1.78 10.45 1.46
CA ARG A 63 -2.86 10.85 0.55
C ARG A 63 -4.07 11.43 1.27
N ALA A 64 -4.44 10.86 2.42
CA ALA A 64 -5.52 11.39 3.25
C ALA A 64 -5.15 12.75 3.85
N TYR A 65 -3.92 12.90 4.34
CA TYR A 65 -3.40 14.17 4.86
C TYR A 65 -3.37 15.28 3.81
N ARG A 66 -2.87 14.96 2.61
CA ARG A 66 -2.93 15.86 1.45
C ARG A 66 -4.36 16.29 1.15
N HIS A 67 -5.32 15.36 1.17
CA HIS A 67 -6.73 15.67 0.91
C HIS A 67 -7.34 16.55 2.01
N SER A 68 -6.99 16.36 3.29
CA SER A 68 -7.46 17.23 4.36
C SER A 68 -6.91 18.65 4.24
N ILE A 69 -5.63 18.80 3.86
CA ILE A 69 -5.04 20.11 3.59
C ILE A 69 -5.74 20.77 2.41
N ALA A 70 -5.92 20.03 1.31
CA ALA A 70 -6.66 20.49 0.13
C ALA A 70 -8.08 20.97 0.46
N GLY A 71 -8.80 20.23 1.32
CA GLY A 71 -10.15 20.58 1.76
C GLY A 71 -10.20 21.80 2.68
N SER A 72 -9.16 22.04 3.47
CA SER A 72 -9.10 23.18 4.40
C SER A 72 -9.08 24.54 3.69
N VAL A 73 -8.50 24.62 2.49
CA VAL A 73 -8.47 25.86 1.70
C VAL A 73 -9.79 26.16 1.01
N GLY A 74 -10.58 25.13 0.68
CA GLY A 74 -11.97 25.31 0.22
C GLY A 74 -12.87 25.96 1.29
N LEU A 75 -12.60 25.72 2.58
CA LEU A 75 -13.34 26.30 3.70
C LEU A 75 -12.86 27.70 4.10
N LYS A 76 -11.62 28.06 3.79
CA LYS A 76 -11.09 29.44 3.89
C LYS A 76 -11.47 30.30 2.68
N GLY A 77 -12.27 29.76 1.75
CA GLY A 77 -12.83 30.47 0.61
C GLY A 77 -13.65 31.70 1.03
N VAL A 78 -13.05 32.86 0.78
CA VAL A 78 -13.61 34.23 0.69
C VAL A 78 -15.15 34.30 0.77
N LYS A 79 -15.66 34.90 1.85
CA LYS A 79 -17.02 35.45 1.87
C LYS A 79 -17.08 36.64 0.91
N TYR A 80 -17.53 36.44 -0.32
CA TYR A 80 -17.97 37.52 -1.20
C TYR A 80 -19.33 38.03 -0.71
N GLY A 81 -19.34 38.82 0.36
CA GLY A 81 -20.57 39.40 0.88
C GLY A 81 -20.36 40.24 2.12
N GLY A 82 -20.39 41.56 1.94
CA GLY A 82 -20.60 42.52 3.03
C GLY A 82 -19.45 43.50 3.23
N SER A 83 -19.68 44.73 2.80
CA SER A 83 -18.91 45.94 3.10
C SER A 83 -18.56 46.06 4.59
N THR A 84 -17.26 46.19 4.90
CA THR A 84 -16.74 47.00 6.02
C THR A 84 -15.29 47.37 5.71
N GLY A 85 -14.99 48.67 5.66
CA GLY A 85 -13.65 49.19 5.43
C GLY A 85 -12.67 48.72 6.50
N GLY A 86 -11.64 48.01 6.07
CA GLY A 86 -10.46 47.68 6.84
C GLY A 86 -9.29 47.58 5.87
N GLU A 87 -8.17 48.22 6.18
CA GLU A 87 -6.96 48.18 5.37
C GLU A 87 -6.59 46.72 5.06
N SER A 88 -6.70 46.34 3.79
CA SER A 88 -6.41 44.99 3.34
C SER A 88 -4.90 44.77 3.34
N ASN A 89 -4.42 43.97 4.29
CA ASN A 89 -3.08 43.39 4.25
C ASN A 89 -2.99 42.36 3.11
N GLU A 90 -3.02 42.81 1.86
CA GLU A 90 -2.92 41.98 0.65
C GLU A 90 -1.69 41.04 0.72
N ASN A 91 -0.59 41.53 1.31
CA ASN A 91 0.63 40.76 1.55
C ASN A 91 0.43 39.54 2.47
N ALA A 92 -0.45 39.60 3.47
CA ALA A 92 -0.64 38.50 4.42
C ALA A 92 -1.44 37.34 3.79
N MET A 93 -2.38 37.66 2.90
CA MET A 93 -3.16 36.67 2.18
C MET A 93 -2.31 35.97 1.12
N GLU A 94 -1.51 36.73 0.36
CA GLU A 94 -0.58 36.16 -0.63
C GLU A 94 0.47 35.26 0.04
N LEU A 95 1.03 35.68 1.19
CA LEU A 95 2.00 34.88 1.92
C LEU A 95 1.40 33.57 2.43
N ALA A 96 0.18 33.60 2.97
CA ALA A 96 -0.53 32.41 3.43
C ALA A 96 -0.89 31.45 2.28
N LEU A 97 -1.18 31.97 1.08
CA LEU A 97 -1.39 31.18 -0.12
C LEU A 97 -0.09 30.53 -0.61
N ALA A 98 1.03 31.26 -0.56
CA ALA A 98 2.34 30.74 -0.93
C ALA A 98 2.79 29.61 0.00
N GLU A 99 2.72 29.82 1.32
CA GLU A 99 3.06 28.79 2.32
C GLU A 99 2.22 27.52 2.14
N TYR A 100 0.93 27.68 1.82
CA TYR A 100 0.05 26.56 1.56
C TYR A 100 0.41 25.80 0.28
N CYS A 101 0.75 26.51 -0.80
CA CYS A 101 1.20 25.89 -2.05
C CYS A 101 2.52 25.12 -1.83
N ASP A 102 3.43 25.67 -1.03
CA ASP A 102 4.69 25.03 -0.67
C ASP A 102 4.44 23.75 0.15
N GLU A 103 3.57 23.79 1.16
CA GLU A 103 3.21 22.62 1.96
C GLU A 103 2.61 21.49 1.08
N LEU A 104 1.70 21.83 0.17
CA LEU A 104 1.15 20.85 -0.77
C LEU A 104 2.23 20.25 -1.69
N ALA A 105 3.15 21.09 -2.19
CA ALA A 105 4.23 20.64 -3.06
C ALA A 105 5.16 19.66 -2.34
N ASP A 106 5.46 19.91 -1.06
CA ASP A 106 6.32 19.05 -0.26
C ASP A 106 5.64 17.71 0.08
N ILE A 107 4.35 17.72 0.39
CA ILE A 107 3.57 16.48 0.57
C ILE A 107 3.49 15.68 -0.72
N ASP A 108 3.35 16.35 -1.88
CA ASP A 108 3.35 15.67 -3.18
C ASP A 108 4.70 15.01 -3.49
N LYS A 109 5.82 15.66 -3.13
CA LYS A 109 7.15 15.03 -3.21
C LYS A 109 7.23 13.81 -2.30
N GLU A 110 6.75 13.89 -1.05
CA GLU A 110 6.78 12.74 -0.12
C GLU A 110 5.91 11.59 -0.63
N ILE A 111 4.72 11.87 -1.15
CA ILE A 111 3.83 10.86 -1.76
C ILE A 111 4.54 10.17 -2.91
N ASN A 112 5.18 10.92 -3.82
CA ASN A 112 5.89 10.34 -4.95
C ASN A 112 7.06 9.45 -4.51
N ALA A 113 7.86 9.90 -3.54
CA ALA A 113 8.94 9.09 -2.96
C ALA A 113 8.38 7.81 -2.32
N GLN A 114 7.26 7.91 -1.61
CA GLN A 114 6.62 6.76 -0.97
C GLN A 114 6.01 5.78 -1.99
N VAL A 115 5.47 6.26 -3.12
CA VAL A 115 5.00 5.40 -4.22
C VAL A 115 6.15 4.57 -4.79
N LEU A 116 7.31 5.20 -5.04
CA LEU A 116 8.50 4.48 -5.52
C LEU A 116 8.93 3.40 -4.51
N ARG A 117 9.00 3.75 -3.23
CA ARG A 117 9.34 2.80 -2.16
C ARG A 117 8.38 1.62 -2.06
N VAL A 118 7.07 1.86 -2.17
CA VAL A 118 6.06 0.79 -2.19
C VAL A 118 6.31 -0.15 -3.36
N ARG A 119 6.56 0.41 -4.55
CA ARG A 119 6.84 -0.39 -5.75
C ARG A 119 8.10 -1.25 -5.59
N GLU A 120 9.18 -0.68 -5.07
CA GLU A 120 10.44 -1.41 -4.83
C GLU A 120 10.23 -2.57 -3.84
N LEU A 121 9.52 -2.32 -2.73
CA LEU A 121 9.20 -3.35 -1.74
C LEU A 121 8.28 -4.44 -2.31
N ASP A 122 7.28 -4.07 -3.11
CA ASP A 122 6.40 -5.02 -3.78
C ASP A 122 7.17 -5.93 -4.75
N GLU A 123 8.11 -5.38 -5.51
CA GLU A 123 8.97 -6.13 -6.42
C GLU A 123 9.93 -7.06 -5.64
N GLU A 124 10.55 -6.57 -4.56
CA GLU A 124 11.40 -7.36 -3.66
C GLU A 124 10.62 -8.55 -3.06
N ILE A 125 9.46 -8.27 -2.47
CA ILE A 125 8.62 -9.28 -1.81
C ILE A 125 8.07 -10.28 -2.81
N ARG A 126 7.58 -9.82 -3.96
CA ARG A 126 7.13 -10.71 -5.04
C ARG A 126 8.26 -11.60 -5.54
N GLY A 127 9.47 -11.07 -5.65
CA GLY A 127 10.68 -11.82 -5.98
C GLY A 127 10.98 -12.90 -4.95
N GLY A 128 10.89 -12.59 -3.65
CA GLY A 128 11.06 -13.55 -2.57
C GLY A 128 9.99 -14.66 -2.57
N ILE A 129 8.72 -14.29 -2.76
CA ILE A 129 7.60 -15.24 -2.82
C ILE A 129 7.79 -16.24 -3.97
N ARG A 130 8.16 -15.77 -5.17
CA ARG A 130 8.37 -16.63 -6.36
C ARG A 130 9.47 -17.68 -6.20
N ARG A 131 10.38 -17.52 -5.24
CA ARG A 131 11.44 -18.51 -4.96
C ARG A 131 10.92 -19.75 -4.22
N LEU A 132 9.67 -19.72 -3.74
CA LEU A 132 9.05 -20.89 -3.12
C LEU A 132 8.76 -22.01 -4.12
N HIS A 133 8.53 -21.67 -5.40
CA HIS A 133 8.18 -22.62 -6.46
C HIS A 133 6.95 -23.48 -6.11
N ASP A 134 6.02 -22.92 -5.34
CA ASP A 134 4.79 -23.59 -4.89
C ASP A 134 3.62 -22.62 -5.03
N SER A 135 2.84 -22.80 -6.09
CA SER A 135 1.73 -21.88 -6.43
C SER A 135 0.70 -21.76 -5.31
N ARG A 136 0.52 -22.80 -4.47
CA ARG A 136 -0.44 -22.76 -3.36
C ARG A 136 0.06 -21.84 -2.26
N LEU A 137 1.32 -21.98 -1.87
CA LEU A 137 1.95 -21.14 -0.84
C LEU A 137 2.12 -19.70 -1.32
N GLU A 138 2.54 -19.53 -2.57
CA GLU A 138 2.68 -18.22 -3.20
C GLU A 138 1.35 -17.45 -3.20
N SER A 139 0.25 -18.12 -3.58
CA SER A 139 -1.06 -17.47 -3.63
C SER A 139 -1.47 -16.89 -2.27
N ILE A 140 -1.28 -17.65 -1.19
CA ILE A 140 -1.65 -17.19 0.16
C ILE A 140 -0.83 -15.98 0.59
N LEU A 141 0.48 -15.99 0.34
CA LEU A 141 1.35 -14.86 0.66
C LEU A 141 1.00 -13.62 -0.18
N ILE A 142 0.71 -13.79 -1.47
CA ILE A 142 0.28 -12.70 -2.34
C ILE A 142 -1.02 -12.08 -1.82
N TYR A 143 -2.04 -12.90 -1.52
CA TYR A 143 -3.32 -12.40 -1.04
C TYR A 143 -3.20 -11.68 0.31
N ARG A 144 -2.36 -12.20 1.22
CA ARG A 144 -2.22 -11.65 2.56
C ARG A 144 -1.36 -10.39 2.60
N HIS A 145 -0.21 -10.40 1.93
CA HIS A 145 0.81 -9.35 2.08
C HIS A 145 0.83 -8.34 0.94
N LEU A 146 0.67 -8.78 -0.31
CA LEU A 146 0.68 -7.88 -1.46
C LEU A 146 -0.71 -7.28 -1.74
N ALA A 147 -1.75 -8.11 -1.70
CA ALA A 147 -3.13 -7.63 -1.85
C ALA A 147 -3.71 -7.06 -0.54
N CYS A 148 -2.97 -7.15 0.57
CA CYS A 148 -3.35 -6.60 1.87
C CYS A 148 -4.73 -7.09 2.35
N ILE A 149 -5.07 -8.36 2.07
CA ILE A 149 -6.38 -8.93 2.41
C ILE A 149 -6.30 -9.66 3.76
N GLU A 150 -7.32 -9.44 4.58
CA GLU A 150 -7.51 -10.13 5.85
C GLU A 150 -7.54 -11.67 5.66
N PRO A 151 -6.93 -12.47 6.55
CA PRO A 151 -6.76 -13.92 6.35
C PRO A 151 -8.06 -14.67 6.06
N GLY A 152 -9.16 -14.32 6.74
CA GLY A 152 -10.47 -14.95 6.51
C GLY A 152 -11.03 -14.64 5.12
N LYS A 153 -10.86 -13.40 4.64
CA LYS A 153 -11.26 -12.99 3.28
C LYS A 153 -10.34 -13.59 2.22
N ALA A 154 -9.04 -13.69 2.50
CA ALA A 154 -8.06 -14.34 1.62
C ALA A 154 -8.38 -15.83 1.44
N ALA A 155 -8.65 -16.56 2.54
CA ALA A 155 -9.06 -17.96 2.49
C ALA A 155 -10.31 -18.14 1.62
N LYS A 156 -11.34 -17.31 1.84
CA LYS A 156 -12.57 -17.33 1.04
C LYS A 156 -12.33 -17.01 -0.44
N ALA A 157 -11.47 -16.04 -0.73
CA ALA A 157 -11.13 -15.64 -2.11
C ALA A 157 -10.42 -16.76 -2.88
N ILE A 158 -9.59 -17.57 -2.21
CA ILE A 158 -8.86 -18.68 -2.80
C ILE A 158 -9.70 -19.98 -2.82
N GLY A 159 -10.81 -20.02 -2.10
CA GLY A 159 -11.65 -21.22 -1.97
C GLY A 159 -11.13 -22.22 -0.93
N TYR A 160 -10.38 -21.75 0.07
CA TYR A 160 -9.87 -22.55 1.18
C TYR A 160 -10.67 -22.33 2.46
N SER A 161 -10.66 -23.34 3.34
CA SER A 161 -11.11 -23.15 4.72
C SER A 161 -10.07 -22.35 5.51
N SER A 162 -10.50 -21.58 6.51
CA SER A 162 -9.58 -20.78 7.34
C SER A 162 -8.50 -21.62 8.03
N ARG A 163 -8.82 -22.87 8.38
CA ARG A 163 -7.85 -23.81 8.98
C ARG A 163 -6.80 -24.25 7.95
N HIS A 164 -7.21 -24.46 6.70
CA HIS A 164 -6.31 -24.87 5.63
C HIS A 164 -5.40 -23.73 5.18
N GLU A 165 -5.94 -22.52 5.02
CA GLU A 165 -5.13 -21.31 4.76
C GLU A 165 -4.07 -21.12 5.85
N ARG A 166 -4.46 -21.24 7.13
CA ARG A 166 -3.53 -21.08 8.24
C ARG A 166 -2.37 -22.07 8.19
N ARG A 167 -2.66 -23.34 7.93
CA ARG A 167 -1.63 -24.39 7.83
C ARG A 167 -0.65 -24.08 6.70
N LEU A 168 -1.18 -23.73 5.53
CA LEU A 168 -0.36 -23.38 4.37
C LEU A 168 0.43 -22.08 4.62
N TYR A 169 -0.12 -21.11 5.34
CA TYR A 169 0.60 -19.89 5.69
C TYR A 169 1.82 -20.18 6.58
N SER A 170 1.66 -21.01 7.63
CA SER A 170 2.77 -21.43 8.48
C SER A 170 3.86 -22.18 7.69
N GLU A 171 3.44 -23.08 6.79
CA GLU A 171 4.36 -23.79 5.89
C GLU A 171 5.08 -22.83 4.93
N ALA A 172 4.37 -21.84 4.39
CA ALA A 172 4.95 -20.83 3.52
C ALA A 172 6.02 -20.00 4.24
N LEU A 173 5.75 -19.56 5.48
CA LEU A 173 6.71 -18.82 6.29
C LEU A 173 7.94 -19.67 6.65
N GLU A 174 7.74 -20.95 6.97
CA GLU A 174 8.84 -21.87 7.26
C GLU A 174 9.77 -22.02 6.04
N LYS A 175 9.21 -22.31 4.86
CA LYS A 175 10.00 -22.38 3.62
C LYS A 175 10.66 -21.05 3.29
N MET A 176 9.95 -19.94 3.45
CA MET A 176 10.51 -18.61 3.19
C MET A 176 11.67 -18.24 4.11
N SER A 177 11.66 -18.72 5.36
CA SER A 177 12.69 -18.40 6.33
C SER A 177 14.09 -18.90 5.93
N ALA A 178 14.19 -19.81 4.97
CA ALA A 178 15.46 -20.22 4.37
C ALA A 178 16.06 -19.14 3.44
N TYR A 179 15.23 -18.23 2.92
CA TYR A 179 15.62 -17.20 1.96
C TYR A 179 15.71 -15.80 2.57
N VAL A 180 14.96 -15.56 3.64
CA VAL A 180 14.99 -14.29 4.40
C VAL A 180 16.11 -14.39 5.44
N ARG A 181 17.17 -13.60 5.25
CA ARG A 181 18.30 -13.47 6.19
C ARG A 181 18.23 -12.14 6.93
#